data_AF-A0A937XN94-F1
#
_entry.id   AF-A0A937XN94-F1
#
_cell.length_a   1.000
_cell.length_b   1.000
_cell.length_c   1.000
_cell.angle_alpha   90.00
_cell.angle_beta   90.00
_cell.angle_gamma   90.00
#
_symmetry.space_group_name_H-M   'P 1'
#
loop_
_entity.id
_entity.type
_entity.pdbx_description
1 polymer ?
#
loop_
_entity_poly.entity_id
_entity_poly.type
_entity_poly.pdbx_seq_one_letter_code
_entity_poly.pdbx_strand_id
1 'polypeptide(L)'
;MRLRFTQAHLTRSMHLSDCQVSHGLMVLPFMGLNSMRARFAWSPRLVKRLRSLSLRIPCKLCRLLAVKYSHGALMALLATRFEHPWWQSIRSDLLTVLKIEQSKDRLDWLNSQALQRSCRNGRGLNVVFIDQAQWSGKGYESWIDRYGQVPTRLEGKGQWHDLFNALIWLTWPLSKSQLNRMHALAAPAQAGTRGPMRDKATLIDEQALVWLDLDPVLSDALRDRDWHRLFVDERERWLRIDQAQGLFMVGHALYEKCLAPYKALTAHVLILAVPSGLSVTHAQGLGGPMQAENAQSQARANHVSPSLLDPWLARLLSDWIDAQTMRGLDDREQAVQSSKDAYLSDTLKLYPLPLLGVPGWHSDNQSPAFYNDRSVFRRPANPN
;
A
#
# COMPACT_ATOMS: atom_id res chain seq x y z
N MET A 1 49.79 -28.13 -13.81
CA MET A 1 50.60 -26.93 -14.14
C MET A 1 50.27 -25.85 -13.11
N ARG A 2 51.18 -25.60 -12.16
CA ARG A 2 51.05 -24.68 -11.02
C ARG A 2 51.62 -23.31 -11.39
N LEU A 3 50.94 -22.20 -11.07
CA LEU A 3 51.51 -20.84 -10.92
C LEU A 3 50.67 -20.12 -9.84
N ARG A 4 51.05 -20.20 -8.55
CA ARG A 4 51.94 -19.32 -7.76
C ARG A 4 51.48 -17.84 -7.69
N PHE A 5 51.00 -17.48 -6.50
CA PHE A 5 50.88 -16.11 -5.99
C PHE A 5 52.26 -15.49 -5.73
N THR A 6 52.40 -14.20 -5.99
CA THR A 6 53.44 -13.35 -5.39
C THR A 6 52.81 -12.19 -4.67
N GLN A 7 53.23 -12.03 -3.42
CA GLN A 7 52.88 -11.02 -2.45
C GLN A 7 53.95 -9.93 -2.54
N ALA A 8 53.57 -8.65 -2.58
CA ALA A 8 54.51 -7.54 -2.43
C ALA A 8 53.90 -6.43 -1.58
N HIS A 9 54.47 -6.33 -0.37
CA HIS A 9 54.60 -5.22 0.57
C HIS A 9 53.86 -3.89 0.30
N LEU A 10 53.14 -3.43 1.33
CA LEU A 10 53.30 -2.09 1.90
C LEU A 10 52.86 -2.09 3.38
N THR A 11 53.83 -2.36 4.25
CA THR A 11 53.79 -2.05 5.67
C THR A 11 54.13 -0.58 5.88
N ARG A 12 53.24 0.18 6.54
CA ARG A 12 53.67 1.31 7.38
C ARG A 12 52.66 1.51 8.52
N SER A 13 53.10 1.08 9.70
CA SER A 13 52.55 1.44 11.01
C SER A 13 52.90 2.90 11.30
N MET A 14 51.95 3.69 11.81
CA MET A 14 52.24 4.90 12.60
C MET A 14 51.21 5.05 13.72
N HIS A 15 51.76 5.42 14.88
CA HIS A 15 51.24 5.30 16.24
C HIS A 15 50.07 6.21 16.61
N LEU A 16 49.32 5.72 17.61
CA LEU A 16 48.47 6.49 18.52
C LEU A 16 49.33 7.22 19.56
N SER A 17 49.24 8.55 19.63
CA SER A 17 49.44 9.34 20.85
C SER A 17 49.11 10.83 20.64
N ASP A 18 48.37 11.38 21.62
CA ASP A 18 48.25 12.79 22.05
C ASP A 18 47.42 13.81 21.23
N CYS A 19 46.29 14.26 21.78
CA CYS A 19 46.18 15.55 22.51
C CYS A 19 44.73 15.96 22.90
N GLN A 20 44.53 16.05 24.22
CA GLN A 20 43.85 17.09 25.01
C GLN A 20 42.40 17.55 24.75
N VAL A 21 41.61 17.40 25.82
CA VAL A 21 40.35 18.07 26.12
C VAL A 21 40.64 19.48 26.65
N SER A 22 39.98 20.50 26.10
CA SER A 22 39.87 21.84 26.71
C SER A 22 38.46 22.40 26.54
N HIS A 23 37.88 22.86 27.64
CA HIS A 23 36.57 23.49 27.76
C HIS A 23 36.53 24.85 27.04
N GLY A 24 35.37 25.18 26.46
CA GLY A 24 35.07 26.54 26.00
C GLY A 24 33.66 26.65 25.41
N LEU A 25 32.72 27.22 26.19
CA LEU A 25 31.46 27.74 25.66
C LEU A 25 31.77 28.82 24.64
N MET A 26 31.24 28.70 23.42
CA MET A 26 31.13 29.80 22.48
C MET A 26 29.72 29.79 21.89
N VAL A 27 28.93 30.79 22.29
CA VAL A 27 27.64 31.13 21.69
C VAL A 27 27.93 31.93 20.42
N LEU A 28 27.53 31.42 19.24
CA LEU A 28 27.47 32.16 17.98
C LEU A 28 26.34 31.61 17.05
N PRO A 29 25.87 32.40 16.07
CA PRO A 29 24.45 32.66 15.85
C PRO A 29 23.82 31.86 14.71
N PHE A 30 22.50 32.01 14.61
CA PHE A 30 21.64 31.63 13.48
C PHE A 30 22.27 32.02 12.12
N MET A 31 22.75 31.04 11.35
CA MET A 31 23.02 31.16 9.91
C MET A 31 22.78 29.81 9.22
N GLY A 32 22.24 29.88 8.00
CA GLY A 32 21.52 28.81 7.30
C GLY A 32 22.25 27.48 7.12
N LEU A 33 21.48 26.40 7.29
CA LEU A 33 21.86 25.02 6.99
C LEU A 33 22.13 24.83 5.50
N ASN A 34 23.36 25.10 5.08
CA ASN A 34 23.88 24.72 3.77
C ASN A 34 25.37 24.36 3.85
N SER A 35 25.78 23.57 4.86
CA SER A 35 27.19 23.11 4.95
C SER A 35 27.41 21.92 5.89
N MET A 36 26.74 20.79 5.66
CA MET A 36 27.26 19.48 6.11
C MET A 36 27.05 18.41 5.03
N ARG A 37 27.78 18.53 3.93
CA ARG A 37 28.06 17.41 3.01
C ARG A 37 29.36 16.73 3.47
N ALA A 38 29.23 15.79 4.39
CA ALA A 38 30.28 14.80 4.62
C ALA A 38 30.38 13.89 3.39
N ARG A 39 31.62 13.69 2.92
CA ARG A 39 31.97 13.20 1.59
C ARG A 39 31.78 11.70 1.44
N PHE A 40 30.80 11.29 0.63
CA PHE A 40 30.95 10.15 -0.28
C PHE A 40 30.67 10.66 -1.68
N ALA A 41 31.72 10.96 -2.44
CA ALA A 41 31.60 11.39 -3.82
C ALA A 41 31.26 10.18 -4.70
N TRP A 42 29.97 9.97 -4.95
CA TRP A 42 29.52 9.02 -5.96
C TRP A 42 29.88 9.58 -7.34
N SER A 43 30.58 8.81 -8.17
CA SER A 43 30.95 9.30 -9.50
C SER A 43 29.68 9.62 -10.31
N PRO A 44 29.66 10.72 -11.11
CA PRO A 44 28.51 11.06 -11.93
C PRO A 44 28.09 9.92 -12.87
N ARG A 45 29.04 9.07 -13.27
CA ARG A 45 28.80 7.85 -14.06
C ARG A 45 28.04 6.78 -13.26
N LEU A 46 28.30 6.61 -11.96
CA LEU A 46 27.62 5.64 -11.09
C LEU A 46 26.18 6.07 -10.76
N VAL A 47 25.95 7.36 -10.52
CA VAL A 47 24.60 7.93 -10.34
C VAL A 47 23.78 7.83 -11.63
N LYS A 48 24.41 8.08 -12.79
CA LYS A 48 23.77 7.90 -14.10
C LYS A 48 23.48 6.42 -14.40
N ARG A 49 24.36 5.49 -13.97
CA ARG A 49 24.15 4.03 -14.10
C ARG A 49 23.03 3.52 -13.17
N LEU A 50 22.90 4.07 -11.96
CA LEU A 50 21.82 3.74 -11.03
C LEU A 50 20.47 4.32 -11.47
N ARG A 51 20.45 5.52 -12.06
CA ARG A 51 19.25 6.10 -12.70
C ARG A 51 18.85 5.37 -14.00
N SER A 52 19.81 4.81 -14.73
CA SER A 52 19.55 3.97 -15.92
C SER A 52 19.29 2.49 -15.59
N LEU A 53 19.40 2.09 -14.32
CA LEU A 53 19.03 0.76 -13.80
C LEU A 53 17.59 0.75 -13.24
N SER A 54 16.79 1.76 -13.61
CA SER A 54 15.34 1.67 -13.56
C SER A 54 14.88 0.50 -14.41
N LEU A 55 14.14 -0.42 -13.78
CA LEU A 55 13.46 -1.58 -14.36
C LEU A 55 14.31 -2.86 -14.42
N ARG A 56 14.03 -3.77 -13.48
CA ARG A 56 14.57 -5.14 -13.28
C ARG A 56 15.88 -5.22 -12.51
N ILE A 57 15.77 -5.05 -11.19
CA ILE A 57 16.79 -5.52 -10.25
C ILE A 57 16.30 -6.86 -9.66
N PRO A 58 16.93 -8.01 -10.00
CA PRO A 58 16.60 -9.28 -9.36
C PRO A 58 17.06 -9.26 -7.89
N CYS A 59 16.36 -10.01 -7.03
CA CYS A 59 16.70 -10.27 -5.62
C CYS A 59 18.20 -10.56 -5.36
N LYS A 60 18.95 -11.08 -6.35
CA LYS A 60 20.40 -11.30 -6.29
C LYS A 60 21.23 -10.00 -6.14
N LEU A 61 20.77 -8.86 -6.67
CA LEU A 61 21.52 -7.61 -6.53
C LEU A 61 21.40 -7.03 -5.11
N CYS A 62 20.30 -7.23 -4.40
CA CYS A 62 20.21 -6.87 -2.98
C CYS A 62 21.20 -7.68 -2.13
N ARG A 63 21.41 -8.98 -2.42
CA ARG A 63 22.49 -9.77 -1.80
C ARG A 63 23.89 -9.27 -2.17
N LEU A 64 24.13 -8.92 -3.44
CA LEU A 64 25.40 -8.35 -3.89
C LEU A 64 25.69 -6.95 -3.30
N LEU A 65 24.65 -6.14 -3.09
CA LEU A 65 24.76 -4.85 -2.43
C LEU A 65 24.97 -5.03 -0.91
N ALA A 66 24.34 -6.02 -0.28
CA ALA A 66 24.60 -6.37 1.13
C ALA A 66 26.05 -6.81 1.38
N VAL A 67 26.69 -7.47 0.41
CA VAL A 67 28.12 -7.85 0.49
C VAL A 67 29.06 -6.64 0.37
N LYS A 68 28.60 -5.52 -0.20
CA LYS A 68 29.44 -4.35 -0.54
C LYS A 68 29.14 -3.08 0.26
N TYR A 69 27.99 -3.03 0.93
CA TYR A 69 27.50 -1.87 1.68
C TYR A 69 27.18 -2.29 3.10
N SER A 70 27.47 -1.43 4.09
CA SER A 70 27.07 -1.67 5.47
C SER A 70 25.54 -1.83 5.56
N HIS A 71 25.07 -2.61 6.55
CA HIS A 71 23.65 -2.81 6.81
C HIS A 71 22.86 -1.48 6.79
N GLY A 72 23.43 -0.40 7.33
CA GLY A 72 22.83 0.95 7.30
C GLY A 72 22.62 1.54 5.90
N ALA A 73 23.53 1.31 4.94
CA ALA A 73 23.39 1.82 3.57
C ALA A 73 22.34 1.05 2.76
N LEU A 74 22.21 -0.26 2.99
CA LEU A 74 21.11 -1.05 2.42
C LEU A 74 19.75 -0.58 2.94
N MET A 75 19.67 -0.27 4.25
CA MET A 75 18.43 0.21 4.86
C MET A 75 18.01 1.60 4.36
N ALA A 76 18.95 2.52 4.14
CA ALA A 76 18.65 3.80 3.51
C ALA A 76 18.11 3.63 2.07
N LEU A 77 18.67 2.69 1.31
CA LEU A 77 18.23 2.40 -0.06
C LEU A 77 16.83 1.74 -0.09
N LEU A 78 16.51 0.89 0.88
CA LEU A 78 15.16 0.32 1.01
C LEU A 78 14.15 1.38 1.46
N ALA A 79 14.52 2.24 2.42
CA ALA A 79 13.65 3.31 2.92
C ALA A 79 13.20 4.25 1.78
N THR A 80 14.13 4.64 0.91
CA THR A 80 13.86 5.49 -0.27
C THR A 80 13.01 4.79 -1.33
N ARG A 81 13.18 3.47 -1.53
CA ARG A 81 12.36 2.69 -2.48
C ARG A 81 10.87 2.72 -2.15
N PHE A 82 10.52 2.82 -0.87
CA PHE A 82 9.16 2.76 -0.35
C PHE A 82 8.67 4.11 0.21
N GLU A 83 9.22 5.24 -0.26
CA GLU A 83 8.78 6.59 0.11
C GLU A 83 7.48 7.04 -0.57
N HIS A 84 7.16 6.44 -1.72
CA HIS A 84 5.98 6.84 -2.50
C HIS A 84 4.66 6.69 -1.70
N PRO A 85 3.69 7.63 -1.80
CA PRO A 85 2.47 7.65 -1.01
C PRO A 85 1.68 6.34 -0.95
N TRP A 86 1.56 5.60 -2.06
CA TRP A 86 0.84 4.31 -2.06
C TRP A 86 1.38 3.27 -1.06
N TRP A 87 2.63 3.39 -0.58
CA TRP A 87 3.20 2.47 0.42
C TRP A 87 2.78 2.79 1.84
N GLN A 88 2.29 4.00 2.10
CA GLN A 88 2.11 4.55 3.43
C GLN A 88 1.41 3.59 4.41
N SER A 89 0.32 2.94 3.98
CA SER A 89 -0.49 2.07 4.83
C SER A 89 0.26 0.84 5.35
N ILE A 90 1.26 0.35 4.62
CA ILE A 90 2.04 -0.85 4.98
C ILE A 90 3.51 -0.54 5.26
N ARG A 91 3.96 0.70 5.04
CA ARG A 91 5.39 1.07 4.96
C ARG A 91 6.16 0.68 6.21
N SER A 92 5.60 0.96 7.39
CA SER A 92 6.26 0.68 8.67
C SER A 92 6.53 -0.82 8.84
N ASP A 93 5.51 -1.63 8.65
CA ASP A 93 5.58 -3.09 8.77
C ASP A 93 6.46 -3.69 7.68
N LEU A 94 6.33 -3.20 6.44
CA LEU A 94 7.14 -3.61 5.30
C LEU A 94 8.64 -3.35 5.55
N LEU A 95 9.01 -2.16 6.02
CA LEU A 95 10.41 -1.86 6.32
C LEU A 95 10.93 -2.67 7.50
N THR A 96 10.08 -3.02 8.46
CA THR A 96 10.44 -3.85 9.60
C THR A 96 10.71 -5.29 9.18
N VAL A 97 9.79 -5.92 8.46
CA VAL A 97 9.95 -7.32 8.01
C VAL A 97 11.11 -7.47 7.01
N LEU A 98 11.39 -6.46 6.19
CA LEU A 98 12.53 -6.47 5.27
C LEU A 98 13.90 -6.36 5.97
N LYS A 99 13.96 -5.85 7.21
CA LYS A 99 15.19 -5.82 8.02
C LYS A 99 15.56 -7.18 8.59
N ILE A 100 14.58 -8.07 8.72
CA ILE A 100 14.79 -9.41 9.25
C ILE A 100 15.40 -10.26 8.14
N GLU A 101 16.57 -10.85 8.40
CA GLU A 101 17.34 -11.57 7.37
C GLU A 101 16.80 -12.99 7.13
N GLN A 102 16.46 -13.70 8.20
CA GLN A 102 16.02 -15.09 8.13
C GLN A 102 14.51 -15.17 7.85
N SER A 103 14.14 -16.05 6.92
CA SER A 103 12.73 -16.25 6.55
C SER A 103 11.88 -16.81 7.70
N LYS A 104 12.46 -17.63 8.57
CA LYS A 104 11.77 -18.12 9.77
C LYS A 104 11.42 -16.97 10.72
N ASP A 105 12.39 -16.13 11.05
CA ASP A 105 12.18 -14.98 11.93
C ASP A 105 11.16 -13.98 11.37
N ARG A 106 11.06 -13.87 10.03
CA ARG A 106 10.01 -13.07 9.38
C ARG A 106 8.61 -13.66 9.59
N LEU A 107 8.44 -14.98 9.47
CA LEU A 107 7.16 -15.64 9.79
C LEU A 107 6.81 -15.45 11.26
N ASP A 108 7.78 -15.63 12.17
CA ASP A 108 7.58 -15.44 13.61
C ASP A 108 7.17 -13.99 13.91
N TRP A 109 7.82 -13.02 13.26
CA TRP A 109 7.42 -11.61 13.36
C TRP A 109 5.99 -11.37 12.86
N LEU A 110 5.63 -11.86 11.67
CA LEU A 110 4.28 -11.72 11.12
C LEU A 110 3.23 -12.33 12.06
N ASN A 111 3.51 -13.51 12.63
CA ASN A 111 2.63 -14.16 13.60
C ASN A 111 2.51 -13.39 14.92
N SER A 112 3.60 -12.80 15.41
CA SER A 112 3.56 -11.92 16.58
C SER A 112 2.66 -10.70 16.34
N GLN A 113 2.71 -10.11 15.14
CA GLN A 113 1.87 -8.98 14.76
C GLN A 113 0.40 -9.41 14.62
N ALA A 114 0.13 -10.57 14.02
CA ALA A 114 -1.22 -11.10 13.89
C ALA A 114 -1.87 -11.32 15.26
N LEU A 115 -1.12 -11.87 16.22
CA LEU A 115 -1.58 -12.05 17.59
C LEU A 115 -1.84 -10.71 18.30
N GLN A 116 -0.90 -9.77 18.23
CA GLN A 116 -1.02 -8.44 18.85
C GLN A 116 -2.22 -7.66 18.32
N ARG A 117 -2.52 -7.80 17.02
CA ARG A 117 -3.63 -7.12 16.34
C ARG A 117 -4.93 -7.93 16.36
N SER A 118 -4.94 -9.08 17.05
CA SER A 118 -6.10 -9.98 17.14
C SER A 118 -6.69 -10.36 15.77
N CYS A 119 -5.82 -10.60 14.78
CA CYS A 119 -6.23 -11.00 13.44
C CYS A 119 -6.95 -12.35 13.50
N ARG A 120 -8.20 -12.39 13.04
CA ARG A 120 -9.03 -13.60 13.00
C ARG A 120 -9.67 -13.77 11.63
N ASN A 121 -9.82 -15.00 11.17
CA ASN A 121 -10.57 -15.31 9.96
C ASN A 121 -12.09 -15.22 10.19
N GLY A 122 -12.89 -15.47 9.14
CA GLY A 122 -14.34 -15.33 9.19
C GLY A 122 -15.06 -16.25 10.18
N ARG A 123 -14.39 -17.30 10.67
CA ARG A 123 -14.87 -18.25 11.69
C ARG A 123 -14.37 -17.92 13.10
N GLY A 124 -13.61 -16.84 13.27
CA GLY A 124 -13.03 -16.45 14.56
C GLY A 124 -11.74 -17.18 14.92
N LEU A 125 -11.18 -18.02 14.04
CA LEU A 125 -9.87 -18.66 14.27
C LEU A 125 -8.77 -17.60 14.16
N ASN A 126 -7.74 -17.71 15.01
CA ASN A 126 -6.57 -16.84 14.92
C ASN A 126 -5.88 -17.05 13.57
N VAL A 127 -5.49 -15.94 12.94
CA VAL A 127 -4.68 -15.97 11.73
C VAL A 127 -3.25 -16.33 12.08
N VAL A 128 -2.71 -17.36 11.43
CA VAL A 128 -1.33 -17.81 11.57
C VAL A 128 -0.71 -17.96 10.18
N PHE A 129 0.35 -17.21 9.92
CA PHE A 129 1.17 -17.37 8.72
C PHE A 129 2.05 -18.61 8.85
N ILE A 130 1.93 -19.50 7.87
CA ILE A 130 2.69 -20.75 7.78
C ILE A 130 3.57 -20.72 6.54
N ASP A 131 4.65 -21.50 6.56
CA ASP A 131 5.42 -21.74 5.34
C ASP A 131 4.53 -22.42 4.30
N GLN A 132 4.58 -21.95 3.05
CA GLN A 132 3.79 -22.53 1.96
C GLN A 132 4.00 -24.04 1.78
N ALA A 133 5.17 -24.59 2.15
CA ALA A 133 5.44 -26.03 2.09
C ALA A 133 4.51 -26.86 2.99
N GLN A 134 3.88 -26.25 4.00
CA GLN A 134 2.93 -26.90 4.91
C GLN A 134 1.51 -26.98 4.33
N TRP A 135 1.22 -26.24 3.25
CA TRP A 135 -0.09 -26.23 2.61
C TRP A 135 -0.23 -27.34 1.57
N SER A 136 -1.40 -27.99 1.56
CA SER A 136 -1.73 -29.09 0.62
C SER A 136 -1.75 -28.70 -0.88
N GLY A 137 -1.64 -27.41 -1.21
CA GLY A 137 -1.65 -26.91 -2.59
C GLY A 137 -3.04 -26.77 -3.23
N LYS A 138 -4.12 -27.08 -2.50
CA LYS A 138 -5.50 -26.98 -2.98
C LYS A 138 -6.33 -26.05 -2.10
N GLY A 139 -7.18 -25.25 -2.76
CA GLY A 139 -8.18 -24.41 -2.10
C GLY A 139 -7.59 -23.40 -1.10
N TYR A 140 -6.79 -22.45 -1.60
CA TYR A 140 -6.10 -21.46 -0.76
C TYR A 140 -7.05 -20.74 0.23
N GLU A 141 -8.13 -20.15 -0.28
CA GLU A 141 -9.10 -19.44 0.56
C GLU A 141 -9.83 -20.35 1.55
N SER A 142 -10.24 -21.54 1.11
CA SER A 142 -10.89 -22.53 1.97
C SER A 142 -9.97 -23.08 3.05
N TRP A 143 -8.66 -23.10 2.81
CA TRP A 143 -7.66 -23.49 3.81
C TRP A 143 -7.57 -22.45 4.91
N ILE A 144 -7.50 -21.17 4.54
CA ILE A 144 -7.51 -20.05 5.49
C ILE A 144 -8.81 -20.05 6.30
N ASP A 145 -9.97 -20.21 5.66
CA ASP A 145 -11.27 -20.26 6.36
C ASP A 145 -11.31 -21.42 7.36
N ARG A 146 -10.89 -22.62 6.95
CA ARG A 146 -10.99 -23.82 7.78
C ARG A 146 -9.98 -23.87 8.93
N TYR A 147 -8.76 -23.40 8.71
CA TYR A 147 -7.65 -23.62 9.65
C TYR A 147 -7.08 -22.33 10.25
N GLY A 148 -7.48 -21.15 9.77
CA GLY A 148 -6.86 -19.88 10.15
C GLY A 148 -5.42 -19.72 9.64
N GLN A 149 -4.95 -20.67 8.82
CA GLN A 149 -3.57 -20.70 8.36
C GLN A 149 -3.44 -20.01 7.01
N VAL A 150 -2.54 -19.04 6.90
CA VAL A 150 -2.23 -18.31 5.67
C VAL A 150 -0.90 -18.82 5.11
N PRO A 151 -0.91 -19.62 4.02
CA PRO A 151 0.32 -20.05 3.37
C PRO A 151 1.06 -18.84 2.80
N THR A 152 2.32 -18.68 3.21
CA THR A 152 3.15 -17.49 2.90
C THR A 152 4.55 -17.92 2.46
N ARG A 153 4.91 -17.60 1.21
CA ARG A 153 6.30 -17.66 0.71
C ARG A 153 7.04 -16.40 1.10
N LEU A 154 8.19 -16.56 1.73
CA LEU A 154 9.10 -15.43 2.02
C LEU A 154 10.36 -15.44 1.17
N GLU A 155 10.53 -16.45 0.31
CA GLU A 155 11.61 -16.57 -0.66
C GLU A 155 11.10 -17.06 -2.02
N GLY A 156 11.79 -16.67 -3.08
CA GLY A 156 11.54 -17.18 -4.42
C GLY A 156 10.37 -16.53 -5.15
N LYS A 157 9.81 -17.24 -6.14
CA LYS A 157 8.75 -16.71 -7.00
C LYS A 157 7.44 -16.61 -6.22
N GLY A 158 6.85 -15.41 -6.20
CA GLY A 158 5.61 -15.12 -5.48
C GLY A 158 5.81 -14.61 -4.04
N GLN A 159 7.06 -14.46 -3.58
CA GLN A 159 7.33 -13.97 -2.22
C GLN A 159 6.75 -12.58 -1.94
N TRP A 160 6.74 -11.69 -2.95
CA TRP A 160 6.24 -10.32 -2.78
C TRP A 160 4.72 -10.32 -2.65
N HIS A 161 4.06 -11.11 -3.50
CA HIS A 161 2.62 -11.31 -3.44
C HIS A 161 2.17 -11.76 -2.04
N ASP A 162 2.78 -12.82 -1.52
CA ASP A 162 2.43 -13.38 -0.22
C ASP A 162 2.79 -12.45 0.93
N LEU A 163 3.93 -11.75 0.84
CA LEU A 163 4.31 -10.74 1.83
C LEU A 163 3.27 -9.60 1.87
N PHE A 164 2.87 -9.05 0.72
CA PHE A 164 1.86 -8.02 0.68
C PHE A 164 0.50 -8.53 1.15
N ASN A 165 0.15 -9.77 0.84
CA ASN A 165 -1.06 -10.40 1.38
C ASN A 165 -1.02 -10.47 2.91
N ALA A 166 0.11 -10.89 3.49
CA ALA A 166 0.31 -10.93 4.93
C ALA A 166 0.23 -9.55 5.57
N LEU A 167 0.85 -8.54 4.96
CA LEU A 167 0.76 -7.15 5.44
C LEU A 167 -0.68 -6.62 5.37
N ILE A 168 -1.44 -6.95 4.33
CA ILE A 168 -2.86 -6.58 4.27
C ILE A 168 -3.68 -7.26 5.37
N TRP A 169 -3.43 -8.53 5.71
CA TRP A 169 -4.04 -9.17 6.88
C TRP A 169 -3.75 -8.41 8.19
N LEU A 170 -2.55 -7.82 8.32
CA LEU A 170 -2.16 -7.05 9.50
C LEU A 170 -2.70 -5.60 9.50
N THR A 171 -2.92 -5.01 8.32
CA THR A 171 -3.40 -3.62 8.18
C THR A 171 -4.93 -3.53 8.15
N TRP A 172 -5.60 -4.54 7.57
CA TRP A 172 -7.05 -4.61 7.38
C TRP A 172 -7.63 -5.94 7.91
N PRO A 173 -7.39 -6.29 9.19
CA PRO A 173 -7.73 -7.60 9.72
C PRO A 173 -9.21 -7.96 9.60
N LEU A 174 -10.11 -7.00 9.83
CA LEU A 174 -11.55 -7.25 9.79
C LEU A 174 -12.05 -7.37 8.35
N SER A 175 -11.63 -6.48 7.46
CA SER A 175 -12.05 -6.51 6.05
C SER A 175 -11.50 -7.73 5.32
N LYS A 176 -10.23 -8.07 5.56
CA LYS A 176 -9.59 -9.26 4.98
C LYS A 176 -10.25 -10.56 5.46
N SER A 177 -10.68 -10.58 6.72
CA SER A 177 -11.50 -11.67 7.28
C SER A 177 -12.83 -11.85 6.54
N GLN A 178 -13.52 -10.75 6.23
CA GLN A 178 -14.78 -10.80 5.46
C GLN A 178 -14.54 -11.19 4.00
N LEU A 179 -13.45 -10.73 3.36
CA LEU A 179 -13.10 -11.15 1.99
C LEU A 179 -12.81 -12.65 1.92
N ASN A 180 -12.07 -13.19 2.90
CA ASN A 180 -11.86 -14.64 3.01
C ASN A 180 -13.19 -15.40 3.22
N ARG A 181 -14.09 -14.88 4.07
CA ARG A 181 -15.44 -15.44 4.25
C ARG A 181 -16.27 -15.41 2.96
N MET A 182 -16.23 -14.32 2.19
CA MET A 182 -16.88 -14.25 0.88
C MET A 182 -16.35 -15.32 -0.06
N HIS A 183 -15.04 -15.56 -0.07
CA HIS A 183 -14.45 -16.63 -0.87
C HIS A 183 -14.88 -18.03 -0.43
N ALA A 184 -15.01 -18.26 0.88
CA ALA A 184 -15.44 -19.54 1.43
C ALA A 184 -16.94 -19.83 1.18
N LEU A 185 -17.78 -18.79 1.25
CA LEU A 185 -19.23 -18.89 1.02
C LEU A 185 -19.61 -18.91 -0.47
N ALA A 186 -18.76 -18.38 -1.35
CA ALA A 186 -19.01 -18.40 -2.78
C ALA A 186 -19.17 -19.84 -3.27
N ALA A 187 -20.38 -20.18 -3.72
CA ALA A 187 -20.68 -21.49 -4.26
C ALA A 187 -19.66 -21.88 -5.36
N PRO A 188 -19.28 -23.17 -5.46
CA PRO A 188 -18.49 -23.62 -6.59
C PRO A 188 -19.25 -23.30 -7.87
N ALA A 189 -18.56 -22.64 -8.79
CA ALA A 189 -18.99 -22.38 -10.16
C ALA A 189 -19.71 -23.61 -10.74
N GLN A 190 -21.00 -23.53 -11.06
CA GLN A 190 -21.61 -24.47 -12.00
C GLN A 190 -20.88 -24.29 -13.34
N ALA A 191 -20.40 -25.39 -13.93
CA ALA A 191 -19.78 -25.42 -15.25
C ALA A 191 -18.70 -24.36 -15.52
N GLY A 192 -17.70 -24.22 -14.64
CA GLY A 192 -16.47 -23.47 -14.95
C GLY A 192 -16.57 -21.94 -14.93
N THR A 193 -17.76 -21.36 -14.73
CA THR A 193 -17.95 -19.90 -14.56
C THR A 193 -17.90 -19.49 -13.10
N ARG A 194 -16.87 -18.72 -12.70
CA ARG A 194 -16.76 -18.12 -11.36
C ARG A 194 -18.03 -17.30 -11.04
N GLY A 195 -18.52 -17.42 -9.79
CA GLY A 195 -19.73 -16.71 -9.36
C GLY A 195 -19.47 -15.23 -9.03
N PRO A 196 -20.48 -14.34 -9.15
CA PRO A 196 -20.34 -12.89 -8.94
C PRO A 196 -19.73 -12.50 -7.59
N MET A 197 -20.03 -13.25 -6.53
CA MET A 197 -19.46 -13.04 -5.20
C MET A 197 -17.96 -13.26 -5.14
N ARG A 198 -17.49 -14.35 -5.75
CA ARG A 198 -16.06 -14.66 -5.79
C ARG A 198 -15.31 -13.62 -6.61
N ASP A 199 -15.85 -13.23 -7.75
CA ASP A 199 -15.21 -12.24 -8.62
C ASP A 199 -15.11 -10.87 -7.94
N LYS A 200 -16.17 -10.46 -7.24
CA LYS A 200 -16.17 -9.23 -6.43
C LYS A 200 -15.11 -9.27 -5.33
N ALA A 201 -15.10 -10.36 -4.54
CA ALA A 201 -14.13 -10.54 -3.47
C ALA A 201 -12.70 -10.54 -4.01
N THR A 202 -12.42 -11.27 -5.10
CA THR A 202 -11.08 -11.29 -5.74
C THR A 202 -10.69 -9.90 -6.23
N LEU A 203 -11.62 -9.17 -6.85
CA LEU A 203 -11.32 -7.83 -7.37
C LEU A 203 -10.96 -6.86 -6.24
N ILE A 204 -11.67 -6.92 -5.11
CA ILE A 204 -11.34 -6.11 -3.94
C ILE A 204 -10.00 -6.56 -3.36
N ASP A 205 -9.84 -7.87 -3.13
CA ASP A 205 -8.71 -8.43 -2.42
C ASP A 205 -7.38 -8.22 -3.15
N GLU A 206 -7.38 -8.28 -4.48
CA GLU A 206 -6.19 -8.13 -5.32
C GLU A 206 -5.99 -6.69 -5.81
N GLN A 207 -7.07 -5.95 -6.08
CA GLN A 207 -7.00 -4.73 -6.89
C GLN A 207 -7.74 -3.51 -6.32
N ALA A 208 -8.27 -3.57 -5.10
CA ALA A 208 -8.97 -2.41 -4.54
C ALA A 208 -8.04 -1.31 -4.04
N LEU A 209 -8.54 -0.10 -4.23
CA LEU A 209 -8.16 1.08 -3.47
C LEU A 209 -9.43 1.62 -2.79
N VAL A 210 -9.38 1.92 -1.51
CA VAL A 210 -10.45 2.60 -0.78
C VAL A 210 -10.22 4.10 -0.89
N TRP A 211 -11.22 4.83 -1.37
CA TRP A 211 -11.23 6.29 -1.42
C TRP A 211 -12.31 6.83 -0.47
N LEU A 212 -11.90 7.48 0.61
CA LEU A 212 -12.78 8.31 1.44
C LEU A 212 -13.16 9.62 0.72
N ASP A 213 -14.43 9.78 0.39
CA ASP A 213 -14.96 10.90 -0.38
C ASP A 213 -15.02 12.20 0.44
N LEU A 214 -13.96 13.01 0.35
CA LEU A 214 -13.83 14.29 1.05
C LEU A 214 -14.25 15.50 0.21
N ASP A 215 -14.32 15.34 -1.12
CA ASP A 215 -14.71 16.36 -2.08
C ASP A 215 -15.51 15.69 -3.22
N PRO A 216 -16.85 15.80 -3.20
CA PRO A 216 -17.72 15.18 -4.20
C PRO A 216 -17.39 15.57 -5.64
N VAL A 217 -16.81 16.75 -5.86
CA VAL A 217 -16.40 17.20 -7.20
C VAL A 217 -15.41 16.22 -7.84
N LEU A 218 -14.49 15.68 -7.03
CA LEU A 218 -13.47 14.73 -7.49
C LEU A 218 -14.04 13.32 -7.62
N SER A 219 -14.87 12.89 -6.66
CA SER A 219 -15.47 11.55 -6.73
C SER A 219 -16.45 11.44 -7.91
N ASP A 220 -17.22 12.49 -8.21
CA ASP A 220 -18.09 12.56 -9.39
C ASP A 220 -17.28 12.50 -10.70
N ALA A 221 -16.19 13.26 -10.80
CA ALA A 221 -15.32 13.20 -11.97
C ALA A 221 -14.71 11.78 -12.17
N LEU A 222 -14.41 11.06 -11.09
CA LEU A 222 -14.01 9.65 -11.18
C LEU A 222 -15.17 8.74 -11.63
N ARG A 223 -16.37 8.92 -11.06
CA ARG A 223 -17.58 8.14 -11.44
C ARG A 223 -17.87 8.27 -12.93
N ASP A 224 -17.72 9.48 -13.46
CA ASP A 224 -17.92 9.82 -14.87
C ASP A 224 -16.73 9.45 -15.77
N ARG A 225 -15.59 9.03 -15.18
CA ARG A 225 -14.32 8.80 -15.90
C ARG A 225 -13.86 10.02 -16.71
N ASP A 226 -14.15 11.21 -16.20
CA ASP A 226 -13.65 12.46 -16.76
C ASP A 226 -12.23 12.73 -16.26
N TRP A 227 -11.26 12.07 -16.88
CA TRP A 227 -9.85 12.15 -16.48
C TRP A 227 -9.26 13.54 -16.57
N HIS A 228 -9.78 14.39 -17.47
CA HIS A 228 -9.24 15.74 -17.65
C HIS A 228 -9.76 16.65 -16.54
N ARG A 229 -11.06 16.61 -16.26
CA ARG A 229 -11.62 17.28 -15.07
C ARG A 229 -10.94 16.79 -13.81
N LEU A 230 -10.84 15.46 -13.66
CA LEU A 230 -10.28 14.84 -12.47
C LEU A 230 -8.83 15.25 -12.23
N PHE A 231 -7.92 15.10 -13.21
CA PHE A 231 -6.48 15.22 -12.95
C PHE A 231 -5.81 16.51 -13.47
N VAL A 232 -6.51 17.27 -14.32
CA VAL A 232 -6.00 18.52 -14.91
C VAL A 232 -6.76 19.71 -14.36
N ASP A 233 -8.07 19.79 -14.59
CA ASP A 233 -8.84 20.99 -14.27
C ASP A 233 -8.99 21.15 -12.75
N GLU A 234 -9.26 20.06 -12.03
CA GLU A 234 -9.37 20.03 -10.57
C GLU A 234 -8.07 19.60 -9.88
N ARG A 235 -6.92 19.72 -10.55
CA ARG A 235 -5.62 19.28 -10.02
C ARG A 235 -5.30 19.92 -8.66
N GLU A 236 -5.60 21.20 -8.49
CA GLU A 236 -5.35 21.87 -7.21
C GLU A 236 -6.22 21.32 -6.07
N ARG A 237 -7.48 20.92 -6.35
CA ARG A 237 -8.32 20.22 -5.36
C ARG A 237 -7.70 18.90 -4.96
N TRP A 238 -7.24 18.13 -5.95
CA TRP A 238 -6.51 16.88 -5.72
C TRP A 238 -5.28 17.05 -4.85
N LEU A 239 -4.50 18.11 -5.07
CA LEU A 239 -3.28 18.37 -4.30
C LEU A 239 -3.58 18.92 -2.89
N ARG A 240 -4.77 19.50 -2.67
CA ARG A 240 -5.24 19.97 -1.34
C ARG A 240 -5.73 18.85 -0.45
N ILE A 241 -6.32 17.80 -1.02
CA ILE A 241 -6.44 16.53 -0.35
C ILE A 241 -5.01 16.03 -0.22
N ASP A 242 -4.38 16.25 0.95
CA ASP A 242 -3.04 15.77 1.26
C ASP A 242 -2.90 14.37 0.65
N GLN A 243 -1.86 14.12 -0.15
CA GLN A 243 -1.77 13.04 -1.16
C GLN A 243 -1.85 11.60 -0.61
N ALA A 244 -2.23 11.49 0.67
CA ALA A 244 -2.29 10.41 1.62
C ALA A 244 -3.63 10.33 2.41
N GLN A 245 -4.43 11.39 2.45
CA GLN A 245 -5.65 11.49 3.26
C GLN A 245 -6.85 11.10 2.42
N GLY A 246 -7.15 9.80 2.41
CA GLY A 246 -8.40 9.27 1.85
C GLY A 246 -8.19 8.13 0.87
N LEU A 247 -7.02 8.00 0.23
CA LEU A 247 -6.70 6.86 -0.64
C LEU A 247 -5.90 5.81 0.13
N PHE A 248 -6.48 4.62 0.28
CA PHE A 248 -5.85 3.51 0.97
C PHE A 248 -5.85 2.26 0.09
N MET A 249 -4.68 1.70 -0.16
CA MET A 249 -4.58 0.47 -0.95
C MET A 249 -4.91 -0.74 -0.07
N VAL A 250 -5.86 -1.54 -0.53
CA VAL A 250 -6.29 -2.80 0.11
C VAL A 250 -5.91 -3.99 -0.75
N GLY A 251 -5.93 -3.82 -2.07
CA GLY A 251 -5.55 -4.83 -3.05
C GLY A 251 -4.09 -5.23 -2.94
N HIS A 252 -3.79 -6.42 -2.43
CA HIS A 252 -2.40 -6.84 -2.18
C HIS A 252 -1.59 -7.02 -3.48
N ALA A 253 -2.23 -7.43 -4.58
CA ALA A 253 -1.56 -7.57 -5.87
C ALA A 253 -1.22 -6.22 -6.52
N LEU A 254 -1.88 -5.11 -6.15
CA LEU A 254 -1.47 -3.77 -6.58
C LEU A 254 -0.10 -3.40 -6.03
N TYR A 255 0.20 -3.74 -4.77
CA TYR A 255 1.51 -3.50 -4.19
C TYR A 255 2.62 -4.21 -4.97
N GLU A 256 2.38 -5.44 -5.40
CA GLU A 256 3.32 -6.17 -6.26
C GLU A 256 3.54 -5.47 -7.60
N LYS A 257 2.47 -4.98 -8.23
CA LYS A 257 2.59 -4.17 -9.47
C LYS A 257 3.34 -2.86 -9.23
N CYS A 258 3.23 -2.23 -8.06
CA CYS A 258 3.97 -1.04 -7.66
C CYS A 258 5.48 -1.28 -7.44
N LEU A 259 5.95 -2.54 -7.40
CA LEU A 259 7.38 -2.85 -7.45
C LEU A 259 8.01 -2.52 -8.81
N ALA A 260 7.21 -2.50 -9.88
CA ALA A 260 7.63 -2.08 -11.22
C ALA A 260 6.41 -1.46 -11.96
N PRO A 261 6.00 -0.24 -11.57
CA PRO A 261 4.77 0.36 -12.08
C PRO A 261 4.88 0.67 -13.57
N TYR A 262 3.75 0.63 -14.27
CA TYR A 262 3.62 0.95 -15.69
C TYR A 262 2.41 1.86 -15.90
N LYS A 263 2.43 2.69 -16.95
CA LYS A 263 1.45 3.78 -17.16
C LYS A 263 -0.02 3.33 -17.08
N ALA A 264 -0.34 2.17 -17.65
CA ALA A 264 -1.68 1.61 -17.69
C ALA A 264 -2.14 0.89 -16.40
N LEU A 265 -1.31 0.90 -15.33
CA LEU A 265 -1.66 0.28 -14.05
C LEU A 265 -2.95 0.90 -13.51
N THR A 266 -3.99 0.07 -13.40
CA THR A 266 -5.34 0.50 -12.99
C THR A 266 -5.71 -0.16 -11.67
N ALA A 267 -6.13 0.64 -10.70
CA ALA A 267 -6.77 0.19 -9.47
C ALA A 267 -8.29 0.20 -9.62
N HIS A 268 -8.99 -0.51 -8.75
CA HIS A 268 -10.44 -0.51 -8.65
C HIS A 268 -10.84 0.21 -7.36
N VAL A 269 -11.38 1.41 -7.51
CA VAL A 269 -11.66 2.30 -6.39
C VAL A 269 -13.03 2.01 -5.80
N LEU A 270 -13.04 1.73 -4.51
CA LEU A 270 -14.22 1.75 -3.67
C LEU A 270 -14.36 3.15 -3.08
N ILE A 271 -15.36 3.91 -3.54
CA ILE A 271 -15.62 5.27 -3.05
C ILE A 271 -16.54 5.16 -1.84
N LEU A 272 -16.11 5.73 -0.73
CA LEU A 272 -16.70 5.59 0.58
C LEU A 272 -17.03 6.98 1.15
N ALA A 273 -18.30 7.25 1.47
CA ALA A 273 -18.69 8.49 2.13
C ALA A 273 -18.03 8.64 3.51
N VAL A 274 -17.82 9.87 3.98
CA VAL A 274 -17.27 10.07 5.34
C VAL A 274 -18.24 9.53 6.39
N PRO A 275 -17.82 8.58 7.26
CA PRO A 275 -18.68 8.08 8.32
C PRO A 275 -19.13 9.19 9.27
N SER A 276 -20.40 9.19 9.66
CA SER A 276 -20.93 10.11 10.66
C SER A 276 -20.14 9.97 11.97
N GLY A 277 -19.44 11.03 12.38
CA GLY A 277 -18.58 11.05 13.57
C GLY A 277 -17.07 11.04 13.27
N LEU A 278 -16.65 10.83 12.02
CA LEU A 278 -15.26 11.08 11.63
C LEU A 278 -15.11 12.60 11.37
N SER A 279 -14.45 13.30 12.30
CA SER A 279 -14.11 14.72 12.08
C SER A 279 -12.96 14.82 11.08
N VAL A 280 -13.28 14.89 9.79
CA VAL A 280 -12.33 15.32 8.77
C VAL A 280 -12.60 16.79 8.51
N THR A 281 -11.60 17.66 8.68
CA THR A 281 -11.71 19.04 8.22
C THR A 281 -11.91 19.01 6.70
N HIS A 282 -13.14 19.27 6.26
CA HIS A 282 -13.41 19.50 4.84
C HIS A 282 -12.52 20.65 4.37
N ALA A 283 -11.90 20.49 3.20
CA ALA A 283 -11.07 21.51 2.57
C ALA A 283 -11.91 22.69 2.04
N GLN A 284 -12.80 23.25 2.88
CA GLN A 284 -13.53 24.47 2.60
C GLN A 284 -12.84 25.65 3.30
N GLY A 285 -12.11 26.44 2.50
CA GLY A 285 -11.79 27.84 2.79
C GLY A 285 -10.70 28.10 3.83
N LEU A 286 -9.42 27.99 3.45
CA LEU A 286 -8.35 28.71 4.14
C LEU A 286 -8.23 30.13 3.58
N GLY A 287 -9.15 31.00 4.01
CA GLY A 287 -9.04 32.44 3.89
C GLY A 287 -8.80 33.06 5.27
N GLY A 288 -7.58 32.94 5.81
CA GLY A 288 -7.18 33.60 7.05
C GLY A 288 -5.86 33.08 7.63
N PRO A 289 -4.99 33.94 8.20
CA PRO A 289 -3.72 33.52 8.76
C PRO A 289 -3.93 32.73 10.07
N MET A 290 -3.62 31.43 10.04
CA MET A 290 -3.77 30.53 11.18
C MET A 290 -2.53 30.57 12.08
N GLN A 291 -2.70 30.83 13.37
CA GLN A 291 -1.62 30.91 14.37
C GLN A 291 -0.99 29.53 14.62
N ALA A 292 0.35 29.49 14.70
CA ALA A 292 1.16 28.27 14.57
C ALA A 292 0.99 27.22 15.68
N GLU A 293 0.47 27.57 16.86
CA GLU A 293 0.37 26.64 18.01
C GLU A 293 -0.88 25.73 17.98
N ASN A 294 -1.96 26.13 17.29
CA ASN A 294 -3.14 25.27 17.12
C ASN A 294 -2.97 24.23 15.99
N ALA A 295 -2.03 24.45 15.07
CA ALA A 295 -1.82 23.58 13.91
C ALA A 295 -1.33 22.17 14.28
N GLN A 296 -0.50 22.01 15.31
CA GLN A 296 0.04 20.70 15.70
C GLN A 296 -0.95 19.83 16.48
N SER A 297 -1.83 20.45 17.28
CA SER A 297 -2.87 19.75 18.05
C SER A 297 -4.05 19.36 17.16
N GLN A 298 -4.44 20.19 16.18
CA GLN A 298 -5.46 19.84 15.17
C GLN A 298 -4.93 18.86 14.11
N ALA A 299 -3.65 18.92 13.73
CA ALA A 299 -3.07 17.96 12.79
C ALA A 299 -3.10 16.50 13.29
N ARG A 300 -3.08 16.27 14.62
CA ARG A 300 -3.22 14.92 15.20
C ARG A 300 -4.67 14.41 15.21
N ALA A 301 -5.67 15.30 15.19
CA ALA A 301 -7.09 14.94 15.20
C ALA A 301 -7.63 14.57 13.79
N ASN A 302 -6.90 14.93 12.72
CA ASN A 302 -7.38 14.85 11.33
C ASN A 302 -6.78 13.69 10.51
N HIS A 303 -5.99 12.79 11.10
CA HIS A 303 -5.33 11.73 10.35
C HIS A 303 -6.18 10.47 10.24
N VAL A 304 -6.81 10.26 9.07
CA VAL A 304 -7.52 9.02 8.75
C VAL A 304 -6.50 7.88 8.57
N SER A 305 -6.74 6.74 9.22
CA SER A 305 -5.89 5.56 9.14
C SER A 305 -6.68 4.31 8.74
N PRO A 306 -6.02 3.25 8.24
CA PRO A 306 -6.68 1.96 8.00
C PRO A 306 -7.42 1.41 9.22
N SER A 307 -6.88 1.58 10.44
CA SER A 307 -7.53 1.07 11.66
C SER A 307 -8.88 1.73 11.97
N LEU A 308 -9.09 2.97 11.51
CA LEU A 308 -10.38 3.66 11.64
C LEU A 308 -11.38 3.20 10.56
N LEU A 309 -10.90 2.87 9.36
CA LEU A 309 -11.73 2.49 8.23
C LEU A 309 -12.06 0.99 8.18
N ASP A 310 -11.19 0.14 8.72
CA ASP A 310 -11.31 -1.31 8.63
C ASP A 310 -12.60 -1.87 9.25
N PRO A 311 -13.06 -1.45 10.45
CA PRO A 311 -14.34 -1.93 10.98
C PRO A 311 -15.52 -1.56 10.09
N TRP A 312 -15.45 -0.40 9.43
CA TRP A 312 -16.53 0.08 8.59
C TRP A 312 -16.57 -0.64 7.24
N LEU A 313 -15.43 -0.80 6.57
CA LEU A 313 -15.34 -1.61 5.35
C LEU A 313 -15.74 -3.07 5.63
N ALA A 314 -15.28 -3.65 6.74
CA ALA A 314 -15.68 -4.99 7.16
C ALA A 314 -17.20 -5.10 7.35
N ARG A 315 -17.83 -4.08 7.95
CA ARG A 315 -19.29 -4.07 8.11
C ARG A 315 -20.02 -4.03 6.77
N LEU A 316 -19.58 -3.19 5.84
CA LEU A 316 -20.16 -3.13 4.49
C LEU A 316 -20.03 -4.47 3.75
N LEU A 317 -18.87 -5.13 3.85
CA LEU A 317 -18.65 -6.45 3.27
C LEU A 317 -19.54 -7.52 3.94
N SER A 318 -19.68 -7.49 5.26
CA SER A 318 -20.57 -8.40 6.00
C SER A 318 -22.03 -8.21 5.61
N ASP A 319 -22.52 -6.96 5.57
CA ASP A 319 -23.90 -6.66 5.18
C ASP A 319 -24.16 -7.10 3.72
N TRP A 320 -23.16 -7.00 2.85
CA TRP A 320 -23.25 -7.49 1.48
C TRP A 320 -23.25 -9.03 1.40
N ILE A 321 -22.46 -9.73 2.21
CA ILE A 321 -22.52 -11.19 2.33
C ILE A 321 -23.94 -11.62 2.70
N ASP A 322 -24.50 -11.02 3.76
CA ASP A 322 -25.83 -11.37 4.28
C ASP A 322 -26.94 -11.09 3.24
N ALA A 323 -26.81 -9.99 2.49
CA ALA A 323 -27.69 -9.68 1.36
C ALA A 323 -27.65 -10.75 0.26
N GLN A 324 -26.47 -11.29 -0.06
CA GLN A 324 -26.35 -12.32 -1.10
C GLN A 324 -26.86 -13.69 -0.65
N THR A 325 -26.82 -14.00 0.64
CA THR A 325 -27.26 -15.30 1.19
C THR A 325 -28.76 -15.37 1.47
N MET A 326 -29.45 -14.24 1.69
CA MET A 326 -30.88 -14.16 2.03
C MET A 326 -31.86 -14.25 0.84
N ARG A 327 -31.50 -14.88 -0.28
CA ARG A 327 -32.45 -15.06 -1.41
C ARG A 327 -33.43 -16.21 -1.14
N GLY A 328 -34.52 -15.89 -0.47
CA GLY A 328 -35.63 -16.82 -0.19
C GLY A 328 -36.68 -16.29 0.77
N LEU A 329 -36.89 -14.97 0.84
CA LEU A 329 -37.83 -14.32 1.77
C LEU A 329 -39.13 -13.86 1.08
N ASP A 330 -40.20 -13.83 1.87
CA ASP A 330 -41.59 -13.51 1.51
C ASP A 330 -41.76 -12.06 0.98
N ASP A 331 -42.82 -11.81 0.20
CA ASP A 331 -42.99 -10.63 -0.68
C ASP A 331 -42.87 -9.22 -0.02
N ARG A 332 -43.10 -9.09 1.29
CA ARG A 332 -42.97 -7.79 2.01
C ARG A 332 -41.54 -7.49 2.47
N GLU A 333 -40.76 -8.51 2.79
CA GLU A 333 -39.35 -8.36 3.17
C GLU A 333 -38.48 -8.04 1.96
N GLN A 334 -38.95 -8.40 0.75
CA GLN A 334 -38.28 -8.13 -0.52
C GLN A 334 -38.08 -6.64 -0.82
N ALA A 335 -39.00 -5.74 -0.43
CA ALA A 335 -38.89 -4.30 -0.76
C ALA A 335 -37.87 -3.54 0.11
N VAL A 336 -37.78 -3.89 1.40
CA VAL A 336 -36.75 -3.35 2.30
C VAL A 336 -35.39 -3.95 1.94
N GLN A 337 -35.36 -5.25 1.63
CA GLN A 337 -34.17 -5.93 1.15
C GLN A 337 -33.69 -5.35 -0.18
N SER A 338 -34.56 -5.06 -1.14
CA SER A 338 -34.18 -4.49 -2.44
C SER A 338 -33.55 -3.10 -2.31
N SER A 339 -34.03 -2.28 -1.37
CA SER A 339 -33.46 -0.95 -1.11
C SER A 339 -32.08 -1.06 -0.46
N LYS A 340 -31.90 -1.99 0.49
CA LYS A 340 -30.60 -2.28 1.11
C LYS A 340 -29.61 -2.88 0.10
N ASP A 341 -30.07 -3.78 -0.77
CA ASP A 341 -29.27 -4.40 -1.82
C ASP A 341 -28.81 -3.37 -2.86
N ALA A 342 -29.69 -2.43 -3.24
CA ALA A 342 -29.35 -1.33 -4.12
C ALA A 342 -28.29 -0.43 -3.48
N TYR A 343 -28.46 -0.04 -2.22
CA TYR A 343 -27.47 0.75 -1.48
C TYR A 343 -26.12 0.03 -1.40
N LEU A 344 -26.09 -1.26 -1.04
CA LEU A 344 -24.84 -2.02 -0.92
C LEU A 344 -24.18 -2.26 -2.27
N SER A 345 -24.97 -2.51 -3.32
CA SER A 345 -24.46 -2.69 -4.68
C SER A 345 -23.84 -1.40 -5.22
N ASP A 346 -24.45 -0.25 -4.93
CA ASP A 346 -23.90 1.05 -5.30
C ASP A 346 -22.69 1.44 -4.43
N THR A 347 -22.78 1.26 -3.12
CA THR A 347 -21.69 1.55 -2.16
C THR A 347 -20.45 0.71 -2.48
N LEU A 348 -20.62 -0.57 -2.81
CA LEU A 348 -19.51 -1.44 -3.16
C LEU A 348 -19.09 -1.35 -4.62
N LYS A 349 -19.68 -0.45 -5.42
CA LYS A 349 -19.31 -0.28 -6.83
C LYS A 349 -17.84 0.13 -6.96
N LEU A 350 -17.17 -0.50 -7.92
CA LEU A 350 -15.75 -0.32 -8.14
C LEU A 350 -15.51 0.50 -9.40
N TYR A 351 -14.78 1.60 -9.26
CA TYR A 351 -14.48 2.52 -10.35
C TYR A 351 -13.02 2.37 -10.79
N PRO A 352 -12.72 2.16 -12.08
CA PRO A 352 -11.34 2.05 -12.52
C PRO A 352 -10.61 3.38 -12.27
N LEU A 353 -9.37 3.34 -11.78
CA LEU A 353 -8.52 4.51 -11.60
C LEU A 353 -7.12 4.22 -12.17
N PRO A 354 -6.70 4.91 -13.24
CA PRO A 354 -5.32 4.85 -13.71
C PRO A 354 -4.37 5.40 -12.64
N LEU A 355 -3.66 4.53 -11.94
CA LEU A 355 -2.97 4.83 -10.69
C LEU A 355 -1.86 5.88 -10.87
N LEU A 356 -1.15 5.82 -12.00
CA LEU A 356 -0.09 6.79 -12.34
C LEU A 356 -0.65 8.12 -12.85
N GLY A 357 -1.97 8.21 -13.07
CA GLY A 357 -2.67 9.46 -13.36
C GLY A 357 -2.89 10.32 -12.12
N VAL A 358 -2.84 9.76 -10.91
CA VAL A 358 -3.05 10.50 -9.66
C VAL A 358 -1.98 11.60 -9.53
N PRO A 359 -2.37 12.89 -9.39
CA PRO A 359 -1.42 14.00 -9.31
C PRO A 359 -0.33 13.77 -8.26
N GLY A 360 0.94 13.91 -8.67
CA GLY A 360 2.09 13.70 -7.79
C GLY A 360 2.64 12.27 -7.75
N TRP A 361 1.89 11.28 -8.26
CA TRP A 361 2.30 9.87 -8.22
C TRP A 361 3.16 9.43 -9.43
N HIS A 362 3.27 10.28 -10.44
CA HIS A 362 4.18 10.09 -11.57
C HIS A 362 4.73 11.44 -12.04
N SER A 363 6.02 11.52 -12.35
CA SER A 363 6.67 12.78 -12.77
C SER A 363 5.98 13.41 -13.99
N ASP A 364 5.63 12.58 -14.97
CA ASP A 364 5.16 13.07 -16.26
C ASP A 364 3.71 13.56 -16.21
N ASN A 365 2.96 13.19 -15.16
CA ASN A 365 1.55 13.56 -14.99
C ASN A 365 1.35 15.03 -14.55
N GLN A 366 2.46 15.78 -14.42
CA GLN A 366 2.47 17.23 -14.31
C GLN A 366 2.06 17.93 -15.61
N SER A 367 2.29 17.28 -16.76
CA SER A 367 1.87 17.79 -18.06
C SER A 367 0.44 17.33 -18.39
N PRO A 368 -0.48 18.23 -18.78
CA PRO A 368 -1.81 17.85 -19.26
C PRO A 368 -1.76 16.84 -20.41
N ALA A 369 -0.71 16.89 -21.25
CA ALA A 369 -0.54 15.96 -22.37
C ALA A 369 -0.38 14.49 -21.94
N PHE A 370 0.00 14.21 -20.69
CA PHE A 370 0.07 12.86 -20.14
C PHE A 370 -1.27 12.12 -20.24
N TYR A 371 -2.37 12.86 -20.04
CA TYR A 371 -3.74 12.36 -20.01
C TYR A 371 -4.39 12.22 -21.40
N ASN A 372 -3.71 12.66 -22.48
CA ASN A 372 -4.19 12.51 -23.85
C ASN A 372 -4.10 11.08 -24.39
N ASP A 373 -3.40 10.19 -23.68
CA ASP A 373 -3.24 8.79 -24.03
C ASP A 373 -4.55 8.01 -23.78
N ARG A 374 -5.37 7.92 -24.82
CA ARG A 374 -6.67 7.23 -24.80
C ARG A 374 -6.58 5.73 -24.58
N SER A 375 -5.39 5.11 -24.70
CA SER A 375 -5.23 3.69 -24.38
C SER A 375 -5.35 3.44 -22.86
N VAL A 376 -4.94 4.44 -22.06
CA VAL A 376 -4.95 4.46 -20.60
C VAL A 376 -6.17 5.23 -20.07
N PHE A 377 -6.37 6.46 -20.53
CA PHE A 377 -7.39 7.40 -20.06
C PHE A 377 -8.65 7.34 -20.94
N ARG A 378 -9.31 6.18 -20.91
CA ARG A 378 -10.51 5.92 -21.73
C ARG A 378 -11.73 6.66 -21.19
N ARG A 379 -12.40 7.43 -22.05
CA ARG A 379 -13.70 8.04 -21.74
C ARG A 379 -14.82 6.98 -21.75
N PRO A 380 -15.96 7.22 -21.09
CA PRO A 380 -17.14 6.38 -21.27
C PRO A 380 -17.55 6.29 -22.74
N ALA A 381 -18.08 5.13 -23.15
CA ALA A 381 -18.56 4.92 -24.51
C ALA A 381 -19.74 5.84 -24.88
N ASN A 382 -20.55 6.22 -23.88
CA ASN A 382 -21.61 7.22 -23.98
C ASN A 382 -21.37 8.28 -22.90
N PRO A 383 -20.79 9.45 -23.23
CA PRO A 383 -20.93 10.63 -22.37
C PRO A 383 -22.41 11.05 -22.43
N ASN A 384 -23.06 11.19 -21.27
CA ASN A 384 -24.39 11.78 -21.18
C ASN A 384 -24.38 13.24 -21.65
#